data_AF-W2TZE8-F1
#
_entry.id   AF-W2TZE8-F1
#
_cell.length_a   1.000
_cell.length_b   1.000
_cell.length_c   1.000
_cell.angle_alpha   90.00
_cell.angle_beta   90.00
_cell.angle_gamma   90.00
#
_symmetry.space_group_name_H-M   'P 1'
#
loop_
_entity.id
_entity.type
_entity.pdbx_description
1 polymer ?
#
loop_
_entity_poly.entity_id
_entity_poly.type
_entity_poly.pdbx_seq_one_letter_code
_entity_poly.pdbx_strand_id
1 'polypeptide(L)'
;MYSREQYFTERNNTKKYENFVGFHLNWGRLGNQLFHLISGYGIARTLNRTHYLPYEKGVRDHVMKYLQHINHMFPRLGGTYVLAKDGVNQTTVNFVGSCCAYDDPLRFSNNTNQYLLLNFKYGQNPRFFEEYLPEIREILQFSKDMERNGSKIVDVLKK
;
A
#
# COMPACT_ATOMS: atom_id res chain seq x y z
N MET A 1 5.25 15.53 23.73
CA MET A 1 5.67 16.03 22.41
C MET A 1 6.59 14.96 21.81
N TYR A 2 6.04 14.02 21.05
CA TYR A 2 6.80 12.89 20.51
C TYR A 2 7.35 13.27 19.13
N SER A 3 8.67 13.18 18.98
CA SER A 3 9.42 13.52 17.78
C SER A 3 9.08 12.58 16.61
N ARG A 4 8.97 13.16 15.42
CA ARG A 4 8.50 12.56 14.15
C ARG A 4 9.39 11.48 13.53
N GLU A 5 10.42 11.00 14.21
CA GLU A 5 11.52 10.24 13.59
C GLU A 5 11.66 8.77 14.04
N GLN A 6 10.75 8.21 14.83
CA GLN A 6 10.91 6.84 15.37
C GLN A 6 9.98 5.77 14.79
N TYR A 7 9.41 5.96 13.59
CA TYR A 7 8.65 4.89 12.90
C TYR A 7 9.48 4.18 11.83
N PHE A 8 10.69 3.74 12.17
CA PHE A 8 11.45 2.80 11.34
C PHE A 8 12.03 1.72 12.24
N THR A 9 11.26 0.64 12.40
CA THR A 9 11.78 -0.60 12.93
C THR A 9 12.20 -1.47 11.75
N GLU A 10 13.50 -1.56 11.53
CA GLU A 10 14.10 -2.68 10.81
C GLU A 10 13.74 -3.98 11.53
N ARG A 11 12.98 -4.87 10.87
CA ARG A 11 13.14 -6.33 11.01
C ARG A 11 12.25 -7.16 10.05
N ASN A 12 12.91 -8.15 9.45
CA ASN A 12 12.45 -9.40 8.80
C ASN A 12 12.40 -9.44 7.26
N ASN A 13 13.56 -9.76 6.68
CA ASN A 13 13.82 -10.80 5.66
C ASN A 13 12.73 -11.14 4.62
N THR A 14 12.08 -10.16 4.03
CA THR A 14 11.48 -10.28 2.69
C THR A 14 12.54 -9.84 1.68
N LYS A 15 12.67 -10.55 0.55
CA LYS A 15 13.52 -10.11 -0.58
C LYS A 15 13.12 -8.67 -0.93
N LYS A 16 13.91 -7.69 -0.48
CA LYS A 16 13.67 -6.28 -0.78
C LYS A 16 14.14 -6.07 -2.20
N TYR A 17 13.22 -6.09 -3.15
CA TYR A 17 13.55 -5.84 -4.55
C TYR A 17 14.15 -4.46 -4.67
N GLU A 18 15.24 -4.35 -5.43
CA GLU A 18 15.93 -3.08 -5.70
C GLU A 18 15.11 -2.13 -6.57
N ASN A 19 14.06 -2.68 -7.20
CA ASN A 19 13.13 -2.02 -8.09
C ASN A 19 11.77 -1.81 -7.42
N PHE A 20 11.15 -0.67 -7.71
CA PHE A 20 9.92 -0.20 -7.11
C PHE A 20 8.83 -0.02 -8.18
N VAL A 21 7.59 -0.21 -7.78
CA VAL A 21 6.41 0.14 -8.57
C VAL A 21 5.38 0.81 -7.68
N GLY A 22 4.73 1.84 -8.20
CA GLY A 22 3.75 2.63 -7.48
C GLY A 22 2.77 3.26 -8.45
N PHE A 23 1.76 3.91 -7.90
CA PHE A 23 0.77 4.66 -8.68
C PHE A 23 0.27 5.86 -7.88
N HIS A 24 -0.37 6.79 -8.58
CA HIS A 24 -0.67 8.11 -8.04
C HIS A 24 -1.48 8.04 -6.75
N LEU A 25 -1.21 8.98 -5.84
CA LEU A 25 -1.97 9.12 -4.61
C LEU A 25 -3.37 9.68 -4.89
N ASN A 26 -4.28 9.49 -3.94
CA ASN A 26 -5.64 10.02 -4.03
C ASN A 26 -6.14 10.61 -2.71
N TRP A 27 -7.13 11.50 -2.81
CA TRP A 27 -7.79 12.16 -1.67
C TRP A 27 -8.86 11.29 -1.00
N GLY A 28 -8.88 10.00 -1.29
CA GLY A 28 -9.82 9.06 -0.71
C GLY A 28 -9.65 8.89 0.80
N ARG A 29 -10.69 8.39 1.46
CA ARG A 29 -10.68 8.08 2.89
C ARG A 29 -10.10 6.69 3.14
N LEU A 30 -10.19 6.19 4.37
CA LEU A 30 -9.62 4.91 4.82
C LEU A 30 -9.79 3.75 3.83
N GLY A 31 -11.02 3.52 3.33
CA GLY A 31 -11.28 2.42 2.39
C GLY A 31 -10.50 2.56 1.07
N ASN A 32 -10.45 3.77 0.49
CA ASN A 32 -9.69 4.02 -0.74
C ASN A 32 -8.17 3.91 -0.51
N GLN A 33 -7.69 4.30 0.68
CA GLN A 33 -6.28 4.12 1.04
C GLN A 33 -5.93 2.63 1.22
N LEU A 34 -6.83 1.83 1.80
CA LEU A 34 -6.65 0.38 1.87
C LEU A 34 -6.63 -0.26 0.47
N PHE A 35 -7.56 0.11 -0.42
CA PHE A 35 -7.51 -0.34 -1.81
C PHE A 35 -6.22 0.07 -2.51
N HIS A 36 -5.73 1.30 -2.27
CA HIS A 36 -4.44 1.76 -2.81
C HIS A 36 -3.30 0.84 -2.39
N LEU A 37 -3.20 0.55 -1.10
CA LEU A 37 -2.14 -0.30 -0.55
C LEU A 37 -2.22 -1.75 -1.01
N ILE A 38 -3.42 -2.34 -1.03
CA ILE A 38 -3.61 -3.75 -1.40
C ILE A 38 -3.44 -3.98 -2.91
N SER A 39 -3.96 -3.08 -3.75
CA SER A 39 -3.72 -3.16 -5.19
C SER A 39 -2.26 -2.90 -5.54
N GLY A 40 -1.61 -1.96 -4.85
CA GLY A 40 -0.18 -1.74 -5.00
C GLY A 40 0.66 -2.94 -4.56
N TYR A 41 0.27 -3.63 -3.49
CA TYR A 41 0.88 -4.89 -3.08
C TYR A 41 0.77 -5.95 -4.18
N GLY A 42 -0.43 -6.21 -4.69
CA GLY A 42 -0.64 -7.22 -5.72
C GLY A 42 0.14 -6.91 -7.01
N ILE A 43 0.09 -5.66 -7.48
CA ILE A 43 0.87 -5.21 -8.64
C ILE A 43 2.37 -5.40 -8.42
N ALA A 44 2.87 -5.05 -7.24
CA ALA A 44 4.29 -5.18 -6.89
C ALA A 44 4.73 -6.66 -6.85
N ARG A 45 3.90 -7.55 -6.30
CA ARG A 45 4.14 -9.00 -6.32
C ARG A 45 4.17 -9.54 -7.75
N THR A 46 3.22 -9.16 -8.60
CA THR A 46 3.15 -9.56 -10.01
C THR A 46 4.39 -9.13 -10.79
N LEU A 47 4.93 -7.95 -10.50
CA LEU A 47 6.11 -7.41 -11.17
C LEU A 47 7.43 -7.78 -10.50
N ASN A 48 7.42 -8.54 -9.40
CA ASN A 48 8.61 -8.85 -8.61
C ASN A 48 9.37 -7.57 -8.19
N ARG A 49 8.62 -6.59 -7.70
CA ARG A 49 9.06 -5.25 -7.28
C ARG A 49 8.57 -4.93 -5.87
N THR A 50 9.09 -3.85 -5.29
CA THR A 50 8.61 -3.31 -4.00
C THR A 50 7.54 -2.24 -4.26
N HIS A 51 6.40 -2.30 -3.57
CA HIS A 51 5.39 -1.25 -3.67
C HIS A 51 5.92 0.05 -3.05
N TYR A 52 5.82 1.17 -3.78
CA TYR A 52 6.12 2.49 -3.23
C TYR A 52 4.97 3.48 -3.39
N LEU A 53 4.85 4.38 -2.42
CA LEU A 53 3.97 5.54 -2.46
C LEU A 53 4.75 6.76 -2.96
N PRO A 54 4.36 7.38 -4.10
CA PRO A 54 5.11 8.49 -4.67
C PRO A 54 5.09 9.74 -3.79
N TYR A 55 6.04 10.65 -4.02
CA TYR A 55 6.01 11.98 -3.40
C TYR A 55 5.16 12.93 -4.23
N GLU A 56 3.93 13.18 -3.80
CA GLU A 56 3.01 14.12 -4.45
C GLU A 56 2.58 15.20 -3.46
N LYS A 57 3.06 16.43 -3.70
CA LYS A 57 2.82 17.58 -2.80
C LYS A 57 1.31 17.80 -2.58
N GLY A 58 0.93 18.08 -1.34
CA GLY A 58 -0.47 18.28 -0.93
C GLY A 58 -1.19 16.98 -0.60
N VAL A 59 -1.40 16.09 -1.58
CA VAL A 59 -2.11 14.83 -1.37
C VAL A 59 -1.36 13.88 -0.41
N ARG A 60 -0.03 13.96 -0.37
CA ARG A 60 0.78 13.15 0.54
C ARG A 60 0.44 13.38 2.01
N ASP A 61 0.21 14.61 2.44
CA ASP A 61 -0.13 14.90 3.84
C ASP A 61 -1.48 14.30 4.24
N HIS A 62 -2.42 14.26 3.29
CA HIS A 62 -3.71 13.58 3.49
C HIS A 62 -3.53 12.07 3.63
N VAL A 63 -2.77 11.45 2.71
CA VAL A 63 -2.48 10.01 2.75
C VAL A 63 -1.77 9.63 4.06
N MET A 64 -0.76 10.40 4.49
CA MET A 64 0.01 10.12 5.70
C MET A 64 -0.86 10.02 6.97
N LYS A 65 -1.92 10.83 7.08
CA LYS A 65 -2.87 10.72 8.21
C LYS A 65 -3.55 9.35 8.24
N TYR A 66 -3.99 8.84 7.09
CA TYR A 66 -4.60 7.52 7.01
C TYR A 66 -3.59 6.39 7.18
N LEU A 67 -2.36 6.53 6.68
CA LEU A 67 -1.32 5.53 6.89
C LEU A 67 -1.00 5.34 8.38
N GLN A 68 -1.02 6.40 9.19
CA GLN A 68 -0.87 6.28 10.64
C GLN A 68 -1.95 5.39 11.26
N HIS A 69 -3.22 5.60 10.88
CA HIS A 69 -4.32 4.76 11.35
C HIS A 69 -4.22 3.33 10.82
N ILE A 70 -3.95 3.17 9.53
CA ILE A 70 -3.82 1.86 8.89
C ILE A 70 -2.69 1.06 9.53
N ASN A 71 -1.52 1.65 9.75
CA ASN A 71 -0.38 0.94 10.35
C ASN A 71 -0.63 0.60 11.83
N HIS A 72 -1.42 1.40 12.54
CA HIS A 72 -1.87 1.05 13.87
C HIS A 72 -2.87 -0.13 13.86
N MET A 73 -3.77 -0.17 12.87
CA MET A 73 -4.76 -1.24 12.74
C MET A 73 -4.17 -2.54 12.19
N PHE A 74 -3.32 -2.46 11.17
CA PHE A 74 -2.78 -3.57 10.39
C PHE A 74 -1.25 -3.44 10.31
N PRO A 75 -0.51 -3.74 11.39
CA PRO A 75 0.93 -3.45 11.48
C PRO A 75 1.75 -4.20 10.41
N ARG A 76 1.29 -5.39 9.98
CA ARG A 76 1.96 -6.15 8.90
C ARG A 76 1.83 -5.46 7.55
N LEU A 77 0.70 -4.79 7.28
CA LEU A 77 0.51 -3.99 6.05
C LEU A 77 1.51 -2.84 5.95
N GLY A 78 1.82 -2.20 7.07
CA GLY A 78 2.84 -1.14 7.13
C GLY A 78 4.23 -1.59 6.66
N GLY A 79 4.51 -2.90 6.70
CA GLY A 79 5.78 -3.49 6.25
C GLY A 79 5.85 -3.83 4.77
N THR A 80 4.78 -3.64 3.98
CA THR A 80 4.73 -4.11 2.58
C THR A 80 5.00 -3.03 1.54
N TYR A 81 5.14 -1.77 1.96
CA TYR A 81 5.37 -0.64 1.08
C TYR A 81 6.42 0.33 1.64
N VAL A 82 6.96 1.18 0.77
CA VAL A 82 7.89 2.25 1.15
C VAL A 82 7.38 3.62 0.70
N LEU A 83 7.82 4.68 1.38
CA LEU A 83 7.54 6.06 0.95
C LEU A 83 8.70 6.58 0.11
N ALA A 84 8.43 7.05 -1.11
CA ALA A 84 9.47 7.72 -1.91
C ALA A 84 9.88 9.04 -1.25
N LYS A 85 11.15 9.41 -1.42
CA LYS A 85 11.65 10.75 -1.09
C LYS A 85 11.21 11.74 -2.18
N ASP A 86 11.23 13.02 -1.87
CA ASP A 86 11.07 14.06 -2.88
C ASP A 86 12.22 13.97 -3.90
N GLY A 87 11.92 14.23 -5.17
CA GLY A 87 12.90 14.24 -6.26
C GLY A 87 13.42 12.86 -6.72
N VAL A 88 12.77 11.74 -6.37
CA VAL A 88 13.15 10.44 -6.96
C VAL A 88 12.98 10.46 -8.48
N ASN A 89 13.97 9.93 -9.21
CA ASN A 89 13.88 9.78 -10.66
C ASN A 89 12.95 8.61 -11.01
N GLN A 90 11.68 8.91 -11.25
CA GLN A 90 10.65 7.93 -11.60
C GLN A 90 10.24 8.03 -13.06
N THR A 91 9.96 6.88 -13.66
CA THR A 91 9.46 6.78 -15.03
C THR A 91 7.95 6.53 -14.99
N THR A 92 7.18 7.49 -15.51
CA THR A 92 5.73 7.35 -15.61
C THR A 92 5.36 6.62 -16.89
N VAL A 93 4.55 5.57 -16.78
CA VAL A 93 4.02 4.81 -17.91
C VAL A 93 2.51 4.90 -17.96
N ASN A 94 1.95 4.98 -19.18
CA ASN A 94 0.51 4.93 -19.37
C ASN A 94 -0.06 3.62 -18.83
N PHE A 95 -1.13 3.71 -18.07
CA PHE A 95 -1.86 2.58 -17.49
C PHE A 95 -3.37 2.82 -17.62
N VAL A 96 -4.18 2.11 -16.83
CA VAL A 96 -5.64 2.25 -16.81
C VAL A 96 -6.08 3.71 -16.61
N GLY A 97 -6.95 4.21 -17.50
CA GLY A 97 -7.50 5.57 -17.42
C GLY A 97 -8.74 5.74 -16.54
N SER A 98 -9.34 4.67 -16.04
CA SER A 98 -10.58 4.71 -15.21
C SER A 98 -10.42 4.01 -13.86
N CYS A 99 -11.33 4.28 -12.92
CA CYS A 99 -11.18 3.83 -11.53
C CYS A 99 -11.26 2.31 -11.33
N CYS A 100 -11.92 1.60 -12.24
CA CYS A 100 -12.30 0.20 -12.06
C CYS A 100 -11.90 -0.71 -13.22
N ALA A 101 -11.23 -0.21 -14.25
CA ALA A 101 -10.73 -1.07 -15.31
C ALA A 101 -9.48 -1.84 -14.86
N TYR A 102 -9.26 -2.97 -15.51
CA TYR A 102 -8.08 -3.81 -15.33
C TYR A 102 -7.18 -3.67 -16.56
N ASP A 103 -5.89 -3.58 -16.32
CA ASP A 103 -4.83 -3.67 -17.30
C ASP A 103 -3.74 -4.52 -16.68
N ASP A 104 -3.19 -5.46 -17.44
CA ASP A 104 -2.27 -6.46 -16.90
C ASP A 104 -0.91 -5.81 -16.57
N PRO A 105 -0.48 -5.76 -15.30
CA PRO A 105 0.82 -5.21 -14.93
C PRO A 105 1.98 -5.93 -15.62
N LEU A 106 1.86 -7.21 -15.98
CA LEU A 106 2.93 -8.01 -16.58
C LEU A 106 3.47 -7.46 -17.90
N ARG A 107 2.72 -6.56 -18.57
CA ARG A 107 3.25 -5.83 -19.74
C ARG A 107 4.47 -4.96 -19.43
N PHE A 108 4.77 -4.73 -18.15
CA PHE A 108 5.96 -4.04 -17.67
C PHE A 108 7.00 -4.95 -17.00
N SER A 109 6.88 -6.28 -17.12
CA SER A 109 7.84 -7.24 -16.56
C SER A 109 9.28 -7.01 -17.03
N ASN A 110 9.45 -6.58 -18.28
CA ASN A 110 10.76 -6.27 -18.88
C ASN A 110 11.23 -4.83 -18.62
N ASN A 111 10.44 -4.01 -17.91
CA ASN A 111 10.88 -2.65 -17.57
C ASN A 111 12.01 -2.72 -16.53
N THR A 112 13.09 -1.97 -16.76
CA THR A 112 14.28 -1.95 -15.90
C THR A 112 14.42 -0.66 -15.08
N ASN A 113 13.49 0.28 -15.20
CA ASN A 113 13.52 1.53 -14.43
C ASN A 113 13.38 1.21 -12.94
N GLN A 114 14.18 1.86 -12.11
CA GLN A 114 14.17 1.62 -10.67
C GLN A 114 12.83 2.02 -10.03
N TYR A 115 12.30 3.20 -10.36
CA TYR A 115 10.99 3.66 -9.89
C TYR A 115 10.03 3.72 -11.07
N LEU A 116 9.13 2.74 -11.16
CA LEU A 116 8.08 2.71 -12.17
C LEU A 116 6.78 3.28 -11.60
N LEU A 117 6.33 4.43 -12.12
CA LEU A 117 5.06 5.02 -11.76
C LEU A 117 4.01 4.64 -12.81
N LEU A 118 3.00 3.88 -12.41
CA LEU A 118 1.85 3.59 -13.24
C LEU A 118 0.89 4.78 -13.20
N ASN A 119 0.54 5.32 -14.37
CA ASN A 119 -0.33 6.50 -14.49
C ASN A 119 -1.81 6.15 -14.25
N PHE A 120 -2.18 5.87 -12.99
CA PHE A 120 -3.56 5.68 -12.51
C PHE A 120 -3.66 5.96 -11.00
N LYS A 121 -4.87 6.17 -10.45
CA LYS A 121 -5.06 6.67 -9.05
C LYS A 121 -5.82 5.73 -8.10
N TYR A 122 -6.80 4.99 -8.61
CA TYR A 122 -7.81 4.38 -7.74
C TYR A 122 -7.51 2.94 -7.39
N GLY A 123 -7.07 2.12 -8.36
CA GLY A 123 -6.77 0.71 -8.14
C GLY A 123 -7.90 -0.07 -7.49
N GLN A 124 -9.16 0.23 -7.83
CA GLN A 124 -10.33 -0.41 -7.20
C GLN A 124 -10.74 -1.71 -7.90
N ASN A 125 -9.96 -2.20 -8.87
CA ASN A 125 -10.22 -3.48 -9.52
C ASN A 125 -9.56 -4.64 -8.73
N PRO A 126 -10.33 -5.62 -8.22
CA PRO A 126 -9.79 -6.71 -7.42
C PRO A 126 -8.82 -7.63 -8.18
N ARG A 127 -8.87 -7.67 -9.52
CA ARG A 127 -7.96 -8.47 -10.33
C ARG A 127 -6.49 -8.12 -10.12
N PHE A 128 -6.18 -6.93 -9.60
CA PHE A 128 -4.80 -6.58 -9.24
C PHE A 128 -4.25 -7.39 -8.07
N PHE A 129 -5.10 -8.01 -7.25
CA PHE A 129 -4.68 -8.64 -6.00
C PHE A 129 -5.41 -9.95 -5.66
N GLU A 130 -6.34 -10.39 -6.49
CA GLU A 130 -7.17 -11.59 -6.26
C GLU A 130 -6.34 -12.86 -6.04
N GLU A 131 -5.26 -13.04 -6.81
CA GLU A 131 -4.33 -14.17 -6.67
C GLU A 131 -3.61 -14.17 -5.30
N TYR A 132 -3.42 -12.99 -4.71
CA TYR A 132 -2.69 -12.81 -3.45
C TYR A 132 -3.61 -12.73 -2.23
N LEU A 133 -4.91 -13.02 -2.36
CA LEU A 133 -5.87 -12.95 -1.26
C LEU A 133 -5.44 -13.73 0.00
N PRO A 134 -4.84 -14.94 -0.09
CA PRO A 134 -4.32 -15.63 1.08
C PRO A 134 -3.24 -14.82 1.82
N GLU A 135 -2.25 -14.27 1.10
CA GLU A 135 -1.21 -13.41 1.67
C GLU A 135 -1.80 -12.13 2.28
N ILE A 136 -2.74 -11.51 1.56
CA ILE A 136 -3.40 -10.26 2.00
C ILE A 136 -4.17 -10.45 3.30
N ARG A 137 -4.84 -11.60 3.49
CA ARG A 137 -5.52 -11.91 4.75
C ARG A 137 -4.55 -11.96 5.94
N GLU A 138 -3.35 -12.50 5.74
CA GLU A 138 -2.30 -12.51 6.77
C GLU A 138 -1.77 -11.09 7.03
N ILE A 139 -1.63 -10.28 5.98
CA ILE A 139 -1.16 -8.90 6.08
C ILE A 139 -2.20 -7.99 6.78
N LEU A 140 -3.50 -8.27 6.60
CA LEU A 140 -4.62 -7.53 7.17
C LEU A 140 -5.09 -8.05 8.55
N GLN A 141 -4.24 -8.78 9.27
CA GLN A 141 -4.50 -9.10 10.66
C GLN A 141 -4.46 -7.84 11.53
N PHE A 142 -5.47 -7.70 12.39
CA PHE A 142 -5.55 -6.60 13.33
C PHE A 142 -4.37 -6.61 14.31
N SER A 143 -3.94 -5.43 14.76
CA SER A 143 -3.00 -5.33 15.87
C SER A 143 -3.61 -5.89 17.15
N LYS A 144 -2.76 -6.36 18.06
CA LYS A 144 -3.18 -6.91 19.35
C LYS A 144 -4.04 -5.94 20.16
N ASP A 145 -3.75 -4.64 20.05
CA ASP A 145 -4.55 -3.60 20.70
C ASP A 145 -5.96 -3.48 20.09
N MET A 146 -6.07 -3.54 18.77
CA MET A 146 -7.38 -3.54 18.08
C MET A 146 -8.18 -4.79 18.37
N GLU A 147 -7.55 -5.97 18.34
CA GLU A 147 -8.20 -7.24 18.72
C GLU A 147 -8.77 -7.16 20.12
N ARG A 148 -7.95 -6.76 21.11
CA ARG A 148 -8.38 -6.64 22.51
C ARG A 148 -9.53 -5.66 22.70
N ASN A 149 -9.48 -4.50 22.05
CA ASN A 149 -10.53 -3.49 22.16
C ASN A 149 -11.83 -3.96 21.50
N GLY A 150 -11.73 -4.61 20.34
CA GLY A 150 -12.87 -5.20 19.64
C GLY A 150 -13.55 -6.31 20.45
N SER A 151 -12.78 -7.24 21.01
CA SER A 151 -13.31 -8.33 21.84
C SER A 151 -14.13 -7.81 23.02
N LYS A 152 -13.63 -6.79 23.73
CA LYS A 152 -14.38 -6.17 24.85
C LYS A 152 -15.76 -5.66 24.43
N ILE A 153 -15.87 -5.06 23.25
CA ILE A 153 -17.15 -4.54 22.74
C ILE A 153 -18.07 -5.69 22.36
N VAL A 154 -17.56 -6.69 21.62
CA VAL A 154 -18.34 -7.85 21.19
C VAL A 154 -18.86 -8.65 22.39
N ASP A 155 -18.06 -8.81 23.44
CA ASP A 155 -18.44 -9.53 24.65
C ASP A 155 -19.55 -8.82 25.43
N VAL A 156 -19.60 -7.49 25.38
CA VAL A 156 -20.71 -6.70 25.94
C VAL A 156 -22.00 -6.94 25.15
N LEU A 157 -21.92 -7.05 23.82
CA LEU A 157 -23.08 -7.26 22.95
C LEU A 157 -23.65 -8.68 22.98
N LYS A 158 -22.93 -9.64 23.57
CA LYS A 158 -23.38 -11.03 23.73
C LYS A 158 -24.16 -11.29 25.03
N LYS A 159 -24.30 -10.28 25.88
CA LYS A 159 -25.13 -10.31 27.09
C LYS A 159 -26.53 -9.81 26.78
#